data_AF-A0A2G9R5B5-F1
#
_entry.id   AF-A0A2G9R5B5-F1
#
_cell.length_a   1.000
_cell.length_b   1.000
_cell.length_c   1.000
_cell.angle_alpha   90.00
_cell.angle_beta   90.00
_cell.angle_gamma   90.00
#
_symmetry.space_group_name_H-M   'P 1'
#
loop_
_entity.id
_entity.type
_entity.pdbx_description
1 polymer ?
#
loop_
_entity_poly.entity_id
_entity_poly.type
_entity_poly.pdbx_seq_one_letter_code
_entity_poly.pdbx_strand_id
1 'polypeptide(L)'
;MPYTNAVIHETQRFANILPMNLPRETTRDITFQGYHLPKGTYIVPLLESVLYDETQFERPESFYPEHFLDSQGAFVKKAAFMPFSA
;
A
#
# COMPACT_ATOMS: atom_id res chain seq x y z
N MET A 1 -0.06 11.69 20.26
CA MET A 1 0.64 10.42 20.52
C MET A 1 1.19 9.86 19.21
N PRO A 2 2.29 10.45 18.67
CA PRO A 2 2.79 10.10 17.34
C PRO A 2 3.21 8.63 17.23
N TYR A 3 3.91 8.10 18.24
CA TYR A 3 4.35 6.71 18.25
C TYR A 3 3.17 5.71 18.24
N THR A 4 2.10 5.97 18.99
CA THR A 4 0.89 5.12 18.95
C THR A 4 0.27 5.11 17.56
N ASN A 5 0.23 6.26 16.88
CA ASN A 5 -0.30 6.32 15.52
C ASN A 5 0.59 5.54 14.54
N ALA A 6 1.92 5.66 14.69
CA ALA A 6 2.89 4.90 13.91
C ALA A 6 2.74 3.39 14.10
N VAL A 7 2.57 2.91 15.34
CA VAL A 7 2.31 1.49 15.65
C VAL A 7 1.03 0.99 14.99
N ILE A 8 -0.05 1.79 15.00
CA ILE A 8 -1.32 1.42 14.33
C ILE A 8 -1.10 1.26 12.82
N HIS A 9 -0.40 2.20 12.19
CA HIS A 9 -0.13 2.17 10.75
C HIS A 9 0.80 1.01 10.37
N GLU A 10 1.84 0.77 11.16
CA GLU A 10 2.75 -0.35 10.92
C GLU A 10 2.06 -1.70 11.13
N THR A 11 1.12 -1.78 12.09
CA THR A 11 0.27 -2.98 12.25
C THR A 11 -0.55 -3.23 10.99
N GLN A 12 -1.18 -2.19 10.42
CA GLN A 12 -1.96 -2.33 9.19
C GLN A 12 -1.10 -2.69 7.97
N ARG A 13 0.09 -2.08 7.84
CA ARG A 13 1.04 -2.38 6.76
C ARG A 13 1.53 -3.82 6.83
N PHE A 14 2.00 -4.23 8.01
CA PHE A 14 2.67 -5.51 8.20
C PHE A 14 1.69 -6.68 8.22
N ALA A 15 0.52 -6.52 8.87
CA ALA A 15 -0.51 -7.55 8.88
C ALA A 15 -1.08 -7.83 7.48
N ASN A 16 -1.05 -6.84 6.57
CA ASN A 16 -1.42 -6.96 5.16
C ASN A 16 -2.65 -7.85 4.93
N ILE A 17 -3.75 -7.56 5.63
CA ILE A 17 -4.88 -8.48 5.82
C ILE A 17 -5.55 -8.87 4.48
N LEU A 18 -5.51 -7.99 3.49
CA LEU A 18 -6.06 -8.22 2.14
C LEU A 18 -4.99 -7.96 1.06
N PRO A 19 -4.01 -8.88 0.89
CA PRO A 19 -2.83 -8.65 0.05
C PRO A 19 -3.18 -8.43 -1.44
N MET A 20 -4.19 -9.13 -1.94
CA MET A 20 -4.67 -9.04 -3.33
C MET A 20 -5.82 -8.04 -3.52
N ASN A 21 -6.21 -7.32 -2.48
CA ASN A 21 -7.37 -6.42 -2.49
C ASN A 21 -8.65 -7.10 -3.04
N LEU A 22 -9.68 -6.29 -3.34
CA LEU A 22 -10.86 -6.74 -4.06
C LEU A 22 -10.68 -6.53 -5.57
N PRO A 23 -11.15 -7.48 -6.42
CA PRO A 23 -11.15 -7.30 -7.86
C PRO A 23 -11.87 -6.03 -8.29
N ARG A 24 -11.28 -5.36 -9.28
CA ARG A 24 -11.88 -4.23 -10.00
C ARG A 24 -12.15 -4.63 -11.44
N GLU A 25 -12.97 -3.84 -12.13
CA GLU A 25 -13.31 -4.04 -13.53
C GLU A 25 -13.11 -2.74 -14.31
N THR A 26 -12.57 -2.84 -15.52
CA THR A 26 -12.47 -1.70 -16.44
C THR A 26 -13.86 -1.30 -16.93
N THR A 27 -14.24 -0.04 -16.72
CA THR A 27 -15.56 0.48 -17.11
C THR A 27 -15.69 0.78 -18.61
N ARG A 28 -14.56 0.82 -19.31
CA ARG A 28 -14.39 1.03 -20.76
C ARG A 28 -13.06 0.45 -21.21
N ASP A 29 -12.86 0.37 -22.51
CA ASP A 29 -11.57 0.02 -23.09
C ASP A 29 -10.51 1.05 -22.67
N ILE A 30 -9.34 0.56 -22.25
CA ILE A 30 -8.20 1.37 -21.86
C ILE A 30 -6.91 0.84 -22.49
N THR A 31 -5.93 1.73 -22.62
CA THR A 31 -4.54 1.33 -22.87
C THR A 31 -3.74 1.63 -21.61
N PHE A 32 -3.07 0.63 -21.05
CA PHE A 32 -2.26 0.75 -19.84
C PHE A 32 -0.89 0.12 -20.09
N GLN A 33 0.18 0.90 -19.89
CA GLN A 33 1.57 0.45 -20.12
C GLN A 33 1.79 -0.20 -21.51
N GLY A 34 1.11 0.32 -22.54
CA GLY A 34 1.16 -0.22 -23.91
C GLY A 34 0.24 -1.42 -24.19
N TYR A 35 -0.41 -1.99 -23.18
CA TYR A 35 -1.39 -3.06 -23.33
C TYR A 35 -2.80 -2.53 -23.52
N HIS A 36 -3.54 -3.11 -24.46
CA HIS A 36 -4.96 -2.83 -24.63
C HIS A 36 -5.79 -3.75 -23.73
N LEU A 37 -6.59 -3.17 -22.85
CA LEU A 37 -7.50 -3.86 -21.94
C LEU A 37 -8.94 -3.52 -22.34
N PRO A 38 -9.73 -4.48 -22.85
CA PRO A 38 -11.13 -4.28 -23.16
C PRO A 38 -11.96 -3.97 -21.91
N LYS A 39 -13.07 -3.25 -22.09
CA LYS A 39 -14.12 -3.09 -21.07
C LYS A 39 -14.52 -4.45 -20.50
N GLY A 40 -14.69 -4.53 -19.18
CA GLY A 40 -15.02 -5.77 -18.50
C GLY A 40 -13.81 -6.59 -18.06
N THR A 41 -12.59 -6.15 -18.37
CA THR A 41 -11.38 -6.81 -17.88
C THR A 41 -11.28 -6.68 -16.36
N TYR A 42 -11.20 -7.82 -15.67
CA TYR A 42 -10.92 -7.88 -14.24
C TYR A 42 -9.46 -7.54 -13.95
N ILE A 43 -9.25 -6.68 -12.95
CA ILE A 43 -7.94 -6.25 -12.46
C ILE A 43 -7.88 -6.53 -10.97
N VAL A 44 -6.83 -7.21 -10.53
CA VAL A 44 -6.57 -7.49 -9.12
C VAL A 44 -5.39 -6.61 -8.66
N PRO A 45 -5.63 -5.57 -7.86
CA PRO A 45 -4.55 -4.73 -7.33
C PRO A 45 -3.79 -5.47 -6.23
N LEU A 46 -2.51 -5.77 -6.46
CA LEU A 46 -1.66 -6.43 -5.46
C LEU A 46 -1.12 -5.40 -4.45
N LEU A 47 -1.87 -5.14 -3.37
CA LEU A 47 -1.47 -4.21 -2.30
C LEU A 47 -0.17 -4.63 -1.62
N GLU A 48 0.05 -5.94 -1.47
CA GLU A 48 1.29 -6.49 -0.91
C GLU A 48 2.54 -5.91 -1.57
N SER A 49 2.53 -5.81 -2.91
CA SER A 49 3.67 -5.26 -3.66
C SER A 49 4.04 -3.83 -3.26
N VAL A 50 3.06 -3.03 -2.84
CA VAL A 50 3.28 -1.64 -2.42
C VAL A 50 3.65 -1.56 -0.94
N LEU A 51 3.02 -2.37 -0.08
CA LEU A 51 3.25 -2.36 1.36
C LEU A 51 4.60 -2.98 1.77
N TYR A 52 5.22 -3.76 0.87
CA TYR A 52 6.55 -4.36 1.01
C TYR A 52 7.60 -3.75 0.06
N ASP A 53 7.27 -2.66 -0.64
CA ASP A 53 8.21 -1.99 -1.55
C ASP A 53 9.42 -1.42 -0.78
N GLU A 54 10.61 -1.97 -1.05
CA GLU A 54 11.89 -1.56 -0.45
C GLU A 54 12.27 -0.10 -0.75
N THR A 55 11.70 0.48 -1.81
CA THR A 55 11.90 1.91 -2.11
C THR A 55 11.07 2.83 -1.21
N GLN A 56 10.04 2.28 -0.56
CA GLN A 56 9.08 3.01 0.28
C GLN A 56 9.30 2.74 1.77
N PHE A 57 9.74 1.54 2.13
CA PHE A 57 9.95 1.10 3.51
C PHE A 57 11.37 0.57 3.68
N GLU A 58 12.11 1.08 4.70
CA GLU A 58 13.50 0.70 4.95
C GLU A 58 13.65 -0.78 5.32
N ARG A 59 12.68 -1.30 6.09
CA ARG A 59 12.69 -2.67 6.63
C ARG A 59 11.35 -3.34 6.38
N PRO A 60 10.95 -3.55 5.10
CA PRO A 60 9.59 -3.95 4.76
C PRO A 60 9.18 -5.27 5.42
N GLU A 61 10.13 -6.19 5.59
CA GLU A 61 9.92 -7.50 6.22
C GLU A 61 9.98 -7.48 7.76
N SER A 62 10.25 -6.34 8.39
CA SER A 62 10.25 -6.18 9.84
C SER A 62 9.09 -5.30 10.29
N PHE A 63 8.53 -5.61 11.45
CA PHE A 63 7.63 -4.69 12.15
C PHE A 63 8.46 -3.52 12.71
N TYR A 64 8.38 -2.35 12.06
CA TYR A 64 9.22 -1.19 12.35
C TYR A 64 8.39 0.11 12.34
N PRO A 65 7.79 0.50 13.48
CA PRO A 65 6.92 1.69 13.56
C PRO A 65 7.57 2.99 13.06
N GLU A 66 8.90 3.08 13.13
CA GLU A 66 9.70 4.21 12.65
C GLU A 66 9.52 4.47 11.15
N HIS A 67 8.98 3.52 10.37
CA HIS A 67 8.53 3.80 9.00
C HIS A 67 7.57 4.99 8.89
N PHE A 68 6.82 5.28 9.95
CA PHE A 68 5.83 6.37 10.00
C PHE A 68 6.26 7.53 10.89
N LEU A 69 7.54 7.65 11.22
CA LEU A 69 8.08 8.72 12.04
C LEU A 69 9.21 9.45 11.30
N ASP A 70 9.32 10.76 11.48
CA ASP A 70 10.50 11.52 11.07
C ASP A 70 11.60 11.51 12.14
N SER A 71 12.73 12.16 11.85
CA SER A 71 13.87 12.26 12.77
C SER A 71 13.57 12.98 14.09
N GLN A 72 12.45 13.72 14.16
CA GLN A 72 12.00 14.41 15.38
C GLN A 72 10.92 13.61 16.12
N GLY A 73 10.57 12.41 15.62
CA GLY A 73 9.53 11.55 16.19
C GLY A 73 8.11 12.03 15.89
N ALA A 74 7.91 12.94 14.94
CA ALA A 74 6.59 13.32 14.48
C ALA A 74 6.06 12.30 13.46
N PHE A 75 4.73 12.10 13.45
CA PHE A 75 4.11 11.15 12.52
C PHE A 75 4.16 11.67 11.08
N VAL A 76 4.55 10.80 10.15
CA VAL A 76 4.58 11.06 8.71
C VAL A 76 3.74 10.03 7.98
N LYS A 77 2.77 10.51 7.20
CA LYS A 77 1.97 9.65 6.31
C LYS A 77 2.77 9.31 5.05
N LYS A 78 2.90 8.02 4.73
CA LYS A 78 3.46 7.56 3.45
C LYS A 78 2.38 7.48 2.37
N ALA A 79 2.68 7.94 1.16
CA ALA A 79 1.76 7.81 0.02
C ALA A 79 1.55 6.34 -0.39
N ALA A 80 2.58 5.51 -0.25
CA ALA A 80 2.53 4.07 -0.49
C ALA A 80 1.64 3.29 0.52
N PHE A 81 1.27 3.91 1.64
CA PHE A 81 0.42 3.27 2.64
C PHE A 81 -1.05 3.30 2.19
N MET A 82 -1.50 2.20 1.59
CA MET A 82 -2.84 2.04 1.02
C MET A 82 -3.56 0.78 1.54
N PRO A 83 -3.69 0.57 2.87
CA PRO A 83 -4.34 -0.63 3.42
C PRO A 83 -5.85 -0.73 3.12
N PHE A 84 -6.45 0.38 2.69
CA PHE A 84 -7.88 0.48 2.37
C PHE A 84 -8.14 0.76 0.89
N SER A 85 -7.22 0.36 0.01
CA SER A 85 -7.28 0.66 -1.42
C SER A 85 -7.10 2.16 -1.73
N ALA A 86 -7.14 2.52 -3.02
CA ALA A 86 -7.03 3.89 -3.54
C ALA A 86 -8.29 4.30 -4.33
#